data_AF-A0A432QZH6-F1
#
_entry.id   AF-A0A432QZH6-F1
#
_cell.length_a   1.000
_cell.length_b   1.000
_cell.length_c   1.000
_cell.angle_alpha   90.00
_cell.angle_beta   90.00
_cell.angle_gamma   90.00
#
_symmetry.space_group_name_H-M   'P 1'
#
loop_
_entity.id
_entity.type
_entity.pdbx_description
1 polymer ?
#
loop_
_entity_poly.entity_id
_entity_poly.type
_entity_poly.pdbx_seq_one_letter_code
_entity_poly.pdbx_strand_id
1 'polypeptide(L)'
;MDNVNLEVISIISFLTSFTFALGGLGSAVALIPILVFLGVPFPVARPAGLFTNFISTSSATLHNLRKGLVDYKLAVPIVTSSILLAPVGAYASHFVDEKIVGLSFTAFLFFAGAMVYIPKKEVSKKNYSIFQLL
;
A
#
# COMPACT_ATOMS: atom_id res chain seq x y z
N MET A 1 -2.13 -23.72 18.90
CA MET A 1 -2.23 -22.77 17.76
C MET A 1 -3.15 -23.41 16.73
N ASP A 2 -4.38 -23.72 17.13
CA ASP A 2 -5.06 -24.90 16.55
C ASP A 2 -6.31 -24.55 15.71
N ASN A 3 -6.53 -23.26 15.43
CA ASN A 3 -7.75 -22.77 14.76
C ASN A 3 -7.47 -21.82 13.57
N VAL A 4 -6.25 -21.81 13.01
CA VAL A 4 -5.92 -20.97 11.86
C VAL A 4 -6.41 -21.66 10.58
N ASN A 5 -7.67 -21.41 10.23
CA ASN A 5 -8.30 -22.01 9.06
C ASN A 5 -7.72 -21.39 7.77
N LEU A 6 -6.83 -22.13 7.11
CA LEU A 6 -6.17 -21.71 5.85
C LEU A 6 -7.17 -21.34 4.75
N GLU A 7 -8.32 -22.02 4.71
CA GLU A 7 -9.40 -21.73 3.78
C GLU A 7 -9.97 -20.32 3.99
N VAL A 8 -10.24 -19.96 5.26
CA VAL A 8 -10.76 -18.64 5.63
C VAL A 8 -9.75 -17.55 5.30
N ILE A 9 -8.47 -17.76 5.62
CA ILE A 9 -7.40 -16.82 5.28
C ILE A 9 -7.34 -16.58 3.78
N SER A 10 -7.40 -17.63 2.98
CA SER A 10 -7.29 -17.52 1.52
C SER A 10 -8.47 -16.74 0.93
N ILE A 11 -9.70 -17.04 1.36
CA ILE A 11 -10.92 -16.35 0.91
C ILE A 11 -10.89 -14.88 1.29
N ILE A 12 -10.59 -14.56 2.56
CA ILE A 12 -10.55 -13.18 3.04
C ILE A 12 -9.43 -12.41 2.35
N SER A 13 -8.23 -13.01 2.24
CA SER A 13 -7.10 -12.37 1.57
C SER A 13 -7.42 -12.05 0.11
N PHE A 14 -8.09 -12.96 -0.59
CA PHE A 14 -8.52 -12.75 -1.97
C PHE A 14 -9.54 -11.61 -2.07
N LEU A 15 -10.61 -11.63 -1.26
CA LEU A 15 -11.66 -10.60 -1.30
C LEU A 15 -11.12 -9.20 -0.94
N THR A 16 -10.35 -9.10 0.15
CA THR A 16 -9.71 -7.83 0.54
C THR A 16 -8.74 -7.35 -0.53
N SER A 17 -7.97 -8.25 -1.13
CA SER A 17 -7.02 -7.87 -2.19
C SER A 17 -7.71 -7.43 -3.45
N PHE A 18 -8.76 -8.12 -3.86
CA PHE A 18 -9.56 -7.76 -5.03
C PHE A 18 -10.17 -6.36 -4.87
N THR A 19 -10.85 -6.11 -3.75
CA THR A 19 -11.52 -4.82 -3.47
C THR A 19 -10.53 -3.65 -3.41
N PHE A 20 -9.41 -3.80 -2.71
CA PHE A 20 -8.40 -2.74 -2.60
C PHE A 20 -7.56 -2.55 -3.87
N ALA A 21 -7.36 -3.61 -4.66
CA ALA A 21 -6.68 -3.52 -5.96
C ALA A 21 -7.44 -2.60 -6.93
N LEU A 22 -8.78 -2.67 -6.93
CA LEU A 22 -9.61 -1.78 -7.74
C LEU A 22 -9.42 -0.30 -7.38
N GLY A 23 -9.15 0.00 -6.10
CA GLY A 23 -8.86 1.35 -5.60
C GLY A 23 -7.43 1.83 -5.88
N GLY A 24 -6.54 0.99 -6.43
CA GLY A 24 -5.15 1.33 -6.75
C GLY A 24 -4.21 1.51 -5.54
N LEU A 25 -4.73 1.43 -4.31
CA LEU A 25 -3.97 1.51 -3.06
C LEU A 25 -3.23 0.20 -2.75
N GLY A 26 -3.78 -0.93 -3.20
CA GLY A 26 -3.39 -2.29 -2.79
C GLY A 26 -3.85 -2.63 -1.37
N SER A 27 -3.68 -3.88 -0.92
CA SER A 27 -4.40 -4.41 0.24
C SER A 27 -3.67 -4.47 1.57
N ALA A 28 -2.36 -4.16 1.63
CA ALA A 28 -1.56 -4.34 2.86
C ALA A 28 -2.16 -3.67 4.10
N VAL A 29 -2.67 -2.44 3.93
CA VAL A 29 -3.23 -1.61 5.00
C VAL A 29 -4.38 -2.31 5.73
N ALA A 30 -5.23 -3.03 4.99
CA ALA A 30 -6.33 -3.80 5.55
C ALA A 30 -5.92 -5.25 5.86
N LEU A 31 -5.13 -5.88 4.99
CA LEU A 31 -4.84 -7.31 5.07
C LEU A 31 -3.97 -7.66 6.29
N ILE A 32 -2.98 -6.84 6.63
CA ILE A 32 -2.11 -7.08 7.79
C ILE A 32 -2.90 -7.17 9.11
N PRO A 33 -3.72 -6.17 9.50
CA PRO A 33 -4.51 -6.26 10.73
C PRO A 33 -5.57 -7.37 10.67
N ILE A 34 -6.16 -7.64 9.50
CA ILE A 34 -7.10 -8.76 9.32
C ILE A 34 -6.41 -10.10 9.62
N LEU A 35 -5.22 -10.34 9.07
CA LEU A 35 -4.46 -11.56 9.32
C LEU A 35 -4.08 -11.71 10.80
N VAL A 36 -3.68 -10.62 11.44
CA VAL A 36 -3.41 -10.61 12.89
C VAL A 36 -4.65 -10.94 13.71
N PHE A 37 -5.82 -10.41 13.34
CA PHE A 37 -7.10 -10.76 13.98
C PHE A 37 -7.51 -12.22 13.76
N LEU A 38 -7.11 -12.82 12.64
CA LEU A 38 -7.29 -14.26 12.38
C LEU A 38 -6.26 -15.14 13.12
N GLY A 39 -5.38 -14.55 13.94
CA GLY A 39 -4.40 -15.26 14.75
C GLY A 39 -3.06 -15.52 14.05
N VAL A 40 -2.82 -14.92 12.87
CA VAL A 40 -1.51 -14.99 12.22
C VAL A 40 -0.53 -14.07 12.95
N PRO A 41 0.66 -14.55 13.35
CA PRO A 41 1.66 -13.73 14.02
C PRO A 41 2.02 -12.49 13.18
N PHE A 42 2.12 -11.32 13.82
CA PHE A 42 2.45 -10.06 13.14
C PHE A 42 3.73 -10.13 12.29
N PRO A 43 4.83 -10.77 12.74
CA PRO A 43 6.04 -10.93 11.93
C PRO A 43 5.83 -11.70 10.62
N VAL A 44 4.78 -12.54 10.53
CA VAL A 44 4.40 -13.29 9.33
C VAL A 44 3.36 -12.52 8.50
N ALA A 45 2.36 -11.92 9.15
CA ALA A 45 1.28 -11.18 8.48
C ALA A 45 1.79 -9.95 7.73
N ARG A 46 2.75 -9.24 8.31
CA ARG A 46 3.38 -8.03 7.79
C ARG A 46 4.01 -8.22 6.39
N PRO A 47 5.02 -9.10 6.21
CA PRO A 47 5.64 -9.29 4.91
C PRO A 47 4.67 -9.90 3.91
N ALA A 48 3.75 -10.77 4.35
CA ALA A 48 2.70 -11.33 3.48
C ALA A 48 1.80 -10.22 2.91
N GLY A 49 1.28 -9.33 3.74
CA GLY A 49 0.44 -8.21 3.29
C GLY A 49 1.18 -7.25 2.36
N LEU A 50 2.43 -6.90 2.68
CA LEU A 50 3.27 -6.06 1.83
C LEU A 50 3.57 -6.71 0.47
N PHE A 51 3.78 -8.02 0.44
CA PHE A 51 3.98 -8.77 -0.79
C PHE A 51 2.72 -8.78 -1.65
N THR A 52 1.54 -9.02 -1.07
CA THR A 52 0.28 -8.94 -1.80
C THR A 52 0.04 -7.54 -2.38
N ASN A 53 0.41 -6.50 -1.62
CA ASN A 53 0.37 -5.12 -2.10
C ASN A 53 1.30 -4.89 -3.28
N PHE A 54 2.54 -5.40 -3.21
CA PHE A 54 3.49 -5.33 -4.32
C PHE A 54 2.92 -5.95 -5.59
N ILE A 55 2.33 -7.14 -5.52
CA ILE A 55 1.73 -7.82 -6.69
C ILE A 55 0.54 -7.03 -7.25
N SER A 56 -0.36 -6.58 -6.36
CA SER A 56 -1.55 -5.80 -6.74
C SER A 56 -1.17 -4.48 -7.42
N THR A 57 -0.35 -3.67 -6.77
CA THR A 57 0.08 -2.37 -7.29
C THR A 57 0.98 -2.51 -8.50
N SER A 58 1.80 -3.56 -8.61
CA SER A 58 2.59 -3.82 -9.82
C SER A 58 1.70 -4.15 -11.01
N SER A 59 0.63 -4.91 -10.79
CA SER A 59 -0.36 -5.23 -11.84
C SER A 59 -1.09 -3.96 -12.30
N ALA A 60 -1.53 -3.11 -11.37
CA ALA A 60 -2.15 -1.83 -11.69
C ALA A 60 -1.18 -0.88 -12.40
N THR A 61 0.08 -0.84 -11.95
CA THR A 61 1.16 -0.07 -12.56
C THR A 61 1.40 -0.52 -13.99
N LEU A 62 1.55 -1.83 -14.25
CA LEU A 62 1.75 -2.36 -15.60
C LEU A 62 0.60 -1.99 -16.55
N HIS A 63 -0.64 -2.07 -16.07
CA HIS A 63 -1.81 -1.64 -16.83
C HIS A 63 -1.78 -0.14 -17.15
N ASN A 64 -1.41 0.69 -16.19
CA ASN A 64 -1.29 2.14 -16.38
C ASN A 64 -0.13 2.53 -17.31
N LEU A 65 0.99 1.79 -17.27
CA LEU A 65 2.11 1.97 -18.20
C LEU A 65 1.66 1.71 -19.64
N ARG A 66 0.93 0.62 -19.89
CA ARG A 66 0.41 0.27 -21.23
C ARG A 66 -0.56 1.32 -21.77
N LYS A 67 -1.29 2.01 -20.89
CA LYS A 67 -2.20 3.10 -21.26
C LYS A 67 -1.52 4.46 -21.40
N GLY A 68 -0.20 4.56 -21.16
CA GLY A 68 0.53 5.83 -21.21
C GLY A 68 0.11 6.83 -20.12
N LEU A 69 -0.49 6.36 -19.02
CA LEU A 69 -1.00 7.20 -17.93
C LEU A 69 0.05 7.53 -16.87
N VAL A 70 1.31 7.13 -17.08
CA VAL A 70 2.41 7.30 -16.13
C VAL A 70 3.31 8.46 -16.54
N ASP A 71 3.49 9.41 -15.61
CA ASP A 71 4.50 10.45 -15.73
C ASP A 71 5.89 9.89 -15.38
N TYR A 72 6.67 9.55 -16.39
CA TYR A 72 8.00 8.97 -16.23
C TYR A 72 8.99 9.92 -15.54
N LYS A 73 8.80 11.25 -15.65
CA LYS A 73 9.69 12.23 -15.01
C LYS A 73 9.58 12.19 -13.49
N LEU A 74 8.39 11.86 -12.97
CA LEU A 74 8.14 11.66 -11.54
C LEU A 74 8.34 10.19 -11.11
N ALA A 75 7.90 9.23 -11.93
CA ALA A 75 7.92 7.82 -11.57
C ALA A 75 9.35 7.27 -11.44
N VAL A 76 10.25 7.59 -12.38
CA VAL A 76 11.63 7.07 -12.37
C VAL A 76 12.39 7.41 -11.08
N PRO A 77 12.48 8.67 -10.62
CA PRO A 77 13.20 8.98 -9.38
C PRO A 77 12.56 8.35 -8.13
N ILE A 78 11.22 8.25 -8.08
CA ILE A 78 10.51 7.60 -6.97
C ILE A 78 10.79 6.10 -6.93
N VAL A 79 10.68 5.42 -8.06
CA VAL A 79 10.88 3.96 -8.15
C VAL A 79 12.34 3.59 -7.90
N THR A 80 13.29 4.32 -8.49
CA THR A 80 14.72 4.06 -8.30
C THR A 80 15.14 4.24 -6.84
N SER A 81 14.75 5.35 -6.21
CA SER A 81 15.02 5.56 -4.77
C SER A 81 14.35 4.50 -3.90
N SER A 82 13.10 4.12 -4.20
CA SER A 82 12.37 3.09 -3.45
C SER A 82 13.04 1.72 -3.55
N ILE A 83 13.46 1.30 -4.74
CA ILE A 83 14.14 0.01 -4.95
C ILE A 83 15.49 -0.01 -4.24
N LEU A 84 16.25 1.09 -4.26
CA LEU A 84 17.55 1.17 -3.59
C LEU A 84 17.42 1.19 -2.07
N LEU A 85 16.42 1.89 -1.52
CA LEU A 85 16.23 1.98 -0.06
C LEU A 85 15.45 0.79 0.53
N ALA A 86 14.63 0.08 -0.25
CA ALA A 86 13.81 -1.01 0.28
C ALA A 86 14.63 -2.14 0.96
N PRO A 87 15.74 -2.64 0.39
CA PRO A 87 16.59 -3.62 1.07
C PRO A 87 17.21 -3.06 2.36
N VAL A 88 17.62 -1.78 2.35
CA VAL A 88 18.17 -1.11 3.53
C VAL A 88 17.13 -1.04 4.64
N GLY A 89 15.88 -0.68 4.31
CA GLY A 89 14.76 -0.65 5.26
C GLY A 89 14.36 -2.04 5.75
N ALA A 90 14.43 -3.06 4.88
CA ALA A 90 14.18 -4.46 5.26
C ALA A 90 15.25 -4.96 6.24
N TYR A 91 16.53 -4.70 5.97
CA TYR A 91 17.62 -5.06 6.86
C TYR A 91 17.55 -4.31 8.20
N ALA A 92 17.28 -3.01 8.16
CA ALA A 92 17.11 -2.18 9.35
C ALA A 92 15.97 -2.67 10.26
N SER A 93 14.93 -3.28 9.67
CA SER A 93 13.77 -3.80 10.42
C SER A 93 14.14 -4.94 11.38
N HIS A 94 15.28 -5.62 11.21
CA HIS A 94 15.73 -6.67 12.14
C HIS A 94 16.33 -6.11 13.44
N PHE A 95 16.76 -4.85 13.45
CA PHE A 95 17.36 -4.22 14.64
C PHE A 95 16.31 -3.56 15.55
N VAL A 96 15.05 -3.51 15.11
CA VAL A 96 13.97 -2.84 15.83
C VAL A 96 13.06 -3.90 16.46
N ASP A 97 12.75 -3.74 17.74
CA ASP A 97 11.82 -4.63 18.46
C ASP A 97 10.46 -4.69 17.75
N GLU A 98 9.91 -5.89 17.60
CA GLU A 98 8.61 -6.16 16.99
C GLU A 98 7.49 -5.28 17.56
N LYS A 99 7.54 -4.99 18.87
CA LYS A 99 6.57 -4.11 19.54
C LYS A 99 6.62 -2.69 19.00
N ILE A 100 7.81 -2.15 18.77
CA ILE A 100 8.00 -0.80 18.24
C ILE A 100 7.49 -0.73 16.82
N VAL A 101 7.74 -1.77 16.02
CA VAL A 101 7.25 -1.80 14.65
C VAL A 101 5.72 -1.95 14.60
N GLY A 102 5.16 -2.83 15.43
CA GLY A 102 3.72 -2.98 15.58
C GLY A 102 3.04 -1.66 15.96
N LEU A 103 3.59 -0.96 16.96
CA LEU A 103 3.08 0.35 17.39
C LEU A 103 3.18 1.41 16.29
N SER A 104 4.31 1.44 15.57
CA SER A 104 4.51 2.37 14.44
C SER A 104 3.52 2.11 13.32
N PHE A 105 3.26 0.83 13.00
CA PHE A 105 2.26 0.43 12.02
C PHE A 105 0.84 0.81 12.46
N THR A 106 0.47 0.55 13.71
CA THR A 106 -0.83 0.98 14.26
C THR A 106 -1.00 2.49 14.23
N ALA A 107 0.03 3.26 14.62
CA ALA A 107 0.01 4.71 14.56
C ALA A 107 -0.15 5.22 13.12
N PHE A 108 0.55 4.60 12.17
CA PHE A 108 0.40 4.88 10.74
C PHE A 108 -1.02 4.59 10.24
N LEU A 109 -1.63 3.45 10.60
CA LEU A 109 -3.00 3.13 10.24
C LEU A 109 -4.01 4.12 10.83
N PHE A 110 -3.83 4.50 12.09
CA PHE A 110 -4.67 5.50 12.73
C PHE A 110 -4.56 6.86 12.03
N PHE A 111 -3.35 7.29 11.71
CA PHE A 111 -3.10 8.51 10.95
C PHE A 111 -3.73 8.47 9.55
N ALA A 112 -3.53 7.38 8.81
CA ALA A 112 -4.10 7.20 7.48
C ALA A 112 -5.63 7.22 7.51
N GLY A 113 -6.24 6.52 8.48
CA GLY A 113 -7.69 6.53 8.69
C GLY A 113 -8.21 7.93 9.05
N ALA A 114 -7.54 8.64 9.95
CA ALA A 114 -7.91 10.00 10.33
C ALA A 114 -7.81 10.98 9.15
N MET A 115 -6.80 10.84 8.29
CA MET A 115 -6.62 11.69 7.10
C MET A 115 -7.77 11.58 6.11
N VAL A 116 -8.43 10.42 6.00
CA VAL A 116 -9.60 10.22 5.11
C VAL A 116 -10.79 11.09 5.53
N TYR A 117 -10.95 11.35 6.83
CA TYR A 117 -12.05 12.19 7.34
C TYR A 117 -11.84 13.68 7.11
N ILE A 118 -10.64 14.11 6.70
CA ILE A 118 -10.36 15.52 6.42
C ILE A 118 -10.86 15.84 5.00
N PRO A 119 -11.91 16.67 4.85
CA PRO A 119 -12.42 17.04 3.52
C PRO A 119 -11.33 17.78 2.73
N LYS A 120 -10.92 17.23 1.59
CA LYS A 120 -9.99 17.89 0.67
C LYS A 120 -10.70 19.05 -0.03
N LYS A 121 -10.17 20.26 0.11
CA LYS A 121 -10.55 21.40 -0.75
C LYS A 121 -10.05 21.11 -2.17
N GLU A 122 -10.95 21.16 -3.15
CA GLU A 122 -10.60 20.93 -4.56
C GLU A 122 -9.53 21.93 -5.02
N VAL A 123 -8.39 21.40 -5.50
CA VAL A 123 -7.39 22.20 -6.21
C VAL A 123 -7.91 22.43 -7.62
N SER A 124 -8.74 23.45 -7.78
CA SER A 124 -9.24 23.93 -9.06
C SER A 124 -8.06 24.30 -9.97
N LYS A 125 -7.90 23.57 -11.08
CA LYS A 125 -6.91 23.84 -12.13
C LYS A 125 -7.17 25.21 -12.74
N LYS A 126 -6.31 26.17 -12.43
CA LYS A 126 -6.29 27.52 -13.03
C LYS A 126 -5.61 27.49 -14.42
N ASN A 127 -6.42 27.79 -15.43
CA ASN A 127 -6.14 28.45 -16.73
C ASN A 127 -5.01 27.96 -17.66
N TYR A 128 -5.38 27.22 -18.71
CA TYR A 128 -4.71 27.20 -20.03
C TYR A 128 -5.27 28.28 -20.98
N SER A 129 -5.62 29.46 -20.47
CA SER A 129 -6.30 30.51 -21.25
C SER A 129 -5.38 31.38 -22.13
N ILE A 130 -4.08 31.07 -22.26
CA ILE A 130 -3.11 31.97 -22.93
C ILE A 130 -2.80 31.52 -24.39
N PHE A 131 -3.16 30.31 -24.80
CA PHE A 131 -2.83 29.78 -26.13
C PHE A 131 -3.97 29.75 -27.16
N GLN A 132 -5.15 30.31 -26.83
CA GLN A 132 -6.28 30.42 -27.79
C GLN A 132 -6.44 31.83 -28.39
N LEU A 133 -5.51 32.75 -28.10
CA LEU A 133 -5.56 34.16 -28.54
C LEU A 133 -4.28 34.64 -29.24
N LEU A 134 -3.39 33.72 -29.60
CA LEU A 134 -2.18 33.95 -30.43
C LEU A 134 -2.15 32.89 -31.54
#